data_AF-A0A1R0X0M0-F1
#
_entry.id   AF-A0A1R0X0M0-F1
#
_cell.length_a   1.000
_cell.length_b   1.000
_cell.length_c   1.000
_cell.angle_alpha   90.00
_cell.angle_beta   90.00
_cell.angle_gamma   90.00
#
_symmetry.space_group_name_H-M   'P 1'
#
loop_
_entity.id
_entity.type
_entity.pdbx_description
1 polymer ?
#
loop_
_entity_poly.entity_id
_entity_poly.type
_entity_poly.pdbx_seq_one_letter_code
_entity_poly.pdbx_strand_id
1 'polypeptide(L)'
;MKRVQTMINQQLNRALAELMGWTNIQIVETERIWARKPDDGWSKELPDHQWSDYVPDYAGEPAASQEIQTAACAKNKTLYIGNLSYIMLGKSCLYLDAVSLELAADFCNASPRERAEAAYITLQGARE
;
A
#
# COMPACT_ATOMS: atom_id res chain seq x y z
N MET A 1 -5.58 -0.46 -13.93
CA MET A 1 -4.65 -1.29 -13.12
C MET A 1 -3.25 -1.43 -13.70
N LYS A 2 -3.04 -1.43 -15.04
CA LYS A 2 -1.68 -1.51 -15.64
C LYS A 2 -0.64 -0.55 -15.01
N ARG A 3 -1.08 0.63 -14.55
CA ARG A 3 -0.20 1.63 -13.92
C ARG A 3 0.39 1.19 -12.57
N VAL A 4 -0.33 0.43 -11.72
CA VAL A 4 0.19 0.04 -10.39
C VAL A 4 1.21 -1.09 -10.51
N GLN A 5 0.96 -2.08 -11.37
CA GLN A 5 1.88 -3.18 -11.63
C GLN A 5 3.18 -2.72 -12.30
N THR A 6 3.16 -1.58 -13.01
CA THR A 6 4.37 -0.95 -13.56
C THR A 6 5.16 -0.12 -12.55
N MET A 7 4.62 0.17 -11.36
CA MET A 7 5.34 0.92 -10.33
C MET A 7 6.39 0.04 -9.68
N ILE A 8 7.62 0.55 -9.55
CA ILE A 8 8.61 -0.08 -8.67
C ILE A 8 8.18 0.07 -7.20
N ASN A 9 8.66 -0.80 -6.31
CA ASN A 9 8.27 -0.78 -4.88
C ASN A 9 8.37 0.62 -4.28
N GLN A 10 9.46 1.34 -4.56
CA GLN A 10 9.68 2.70 -4.05
C GLN A 10 8.60 3.69 -4.48
N GLN A 11 8.14 3.62 -5.74
CA GLN A 11 7.06 4.48 -6.24
C GLN A 11 5.73 4.15 -5.57
N LEU A 12 5.46 2.85 -5.37
CA LEU A 12 4.24 2.37 -4.72
C LEU A 12 4.20 2.75 -3.24
N ASN A 13 5.29 2.52 -2.52
CA ASN A 13 5.44 2.87 -1.10
C ASN A 13 5.26 4.37 -0.87
N ARG A 14 5.86 5.21 -1.72
CA ARG A 14 5.66 6.66 -1.66
C ARG A 14 4.19 7.05 -1.82
N ALA A 15 3.54 6.53 -2.87
CA ALA A 15 2.16 6.88 -3.15
C ALA A 15 1.21 6.41 -2.03
N LEU A 16 1.48 5.25 -1.43
CA LEU A 16 0.76 4.75 -0.27
C LEU A 16 1.01 5.60 0.98
N ALA A 17 2.24 6.04 1.23
CA ALA A 17 2.55 6.95 2.32
C ALA A 17 1.76 8.26 2.19
N GLU A 18 1.71 8.85 1.00
CA GLU A 18 0.89 10.05 0.74
C GLU A 18 -0.61 9.80 1.02
N LEU A 19 -1.14 8.65 0.59
CA LEU A 19 -2.55 8.26 0.87
C LEU A 19 -2.82 8.00 2.36
N MET A 20 -1.80 7.59 3.11
CA MET A 20 -1.85 7.41 4.55
C MET A 20 -1.62 8.72 5.33
N GLY A 21 -1.53 9.86 4.64
CA GLY A 21 -1.43 11.19 5.25
C GLY A 21 -0.01 11.67 5.52
N TRP A 22 1.02 10.96 5.04
CA TRP A 22 2.39 11.44 5.11
C TRP A 22 2.57 12.63 4.17
N THR A 23 3.25 13.68 4.63
CA THR A 23 3.46 14.93 3.89
C THR A 23 4.94 15.28 3.79
N ASN A 24 5.30 16.24 2.91
CA ASN A 24 6.66 16.73 2.71
C ASN A 24 7.69 15.68 2.28
N ILE A 25 7.29 14.64 1.52
CA ILE A 25 8.18 13.60 1.01
C ILE A 25 9.13 14.18 -0.05
N GLN A 26 10.31 14.62 0.35
CA GLN A 26 11.36 15.14 -0.54
C GLN A 26 12.50 14.14 -0.67
N ILE A 27 12.95 13.87 -1.90
CA ILE A 27 14.16 13.10 -2.18
C ILE A 27 15.20 14.13 -2.60
N VAL A 28 16.19 14.40 -1.74
CA VAL A 28 17.28 15.34 -2.06
C VAL A 28 18.38 14.58 -2.80
N GLU A 29 19.05 15.24 -3.74
CA GLU A 29 20.05 14.68 -4.70
C GLU A 29 21.24 13.92 -4.07
N THR A 30 21.31 13.84 -2.74
CA THR A 30 22.28 13.07 -1.95
C THR A 30 21.60 12.13 -0.94
N GLU A 31 20.66 11.29 -1.38
CA GLU A 31 20.14 10.15 -0.59
C GLU A 31 19.33 10.48 0.69
N ARG A 32 19.09 11.77 1.00
CA ARG A 32 18.25 12.20 2.14
C ARG A 32 16.77 12.26 1.79
N ILE A 33 15.93 11.69 2.66
CA ILE A 33 14.49 11.89 2.63
C ILE A 33 14.05 12.73 3.81
N TRP A 34 13.21 13.70 3.53
CA TRP A 34 12.39 14.34 4.56
C TRP A 34 10.97 13.82 4.41
N ALA A 35 10.35 13.39 5.50
CA ALA A 35 8.94 13.02 5.52
C ALA A 35 8.32 13.42 6.86
N ARG A 36 7.07 13.88 6.82
CA ARG A 36 6.31 14.26 8.01
C ARG A 36 5.17 13.26 8.19
N LYS A 37 5.19 12.54 9.31
CA LYS A 37 4.08 11.71 9.74
C LYS A 37 2.89 12.60 10.14
N PRO A 38 1.64 12.22 9.85
CA PRO A 38 0.47 13.03 10.18
C PRO A 38 0.33 13.37 11.68
N ASP A 39 0.91 12.55 12.56
CA ASP A 39 0.72 12.67 14.03
C ASP A 39 1.85 13.43 14.73
N ASP A 40 3.00 13.64 14.04
CA ASP A 40 4.18 14.26 14.63
C ASP A 40 4.30 15.72 14.14
N GLY A 41 4.13 16.66 15.07
CA GLY A 41 4.26 18.11 14.82
C GLY A 41 5.67 18.60 14.42
N TRP A 42 6.64 17.70 14.21
CA TRP A 42 8.03 18.02 13.91
C TRP A 42 8.54 17.26 12.68
N SER A 43 9.12 17.96 11.72
CA SER A 43 9.89 17.37 10.61
C SER A 43 11.22 16.85 11.15
N LYS A 44 11.44 15.53 11.10
CA LYS A 44 12.73 14.93 11.49
C LYS A 44 13.63 14.88 10.25
N GLU A 45 14.86 15.41 10.36
CA GLU A 45 15.93 15.19 9.37
C GLU A 45 16.37 13.73 9.49
N LEU A 46 16.36 12.99 8.38
CA LEU A 46 16.73 11.57 8.39
C LEU A 46 18.03 11.35 7.60
N PRO A 47 19.00 10.63 8.18
CA PRO A 47 20.23 10.25 7.49
C PRO A 47 20.01 9.40 6.23
N ASP A 48 20.94 9.53 5.30
CA ASP A 48 21.04 9.09 3.89
C ASP A 48 20.61 7.64 3.55
N HIS A 49 20.29 6.78 4.51
CA HIS A 49 20.01 5.34 4.27
C HIS A 49 18.61 4.92 4.74
N GLN A 50 17.83 5.85 5.28
CA GLN A 50 16.59 5.58 6.00
C GLN A 50 15.33 5.80 5.17
N TRP A 51 15.29 5.31 3.92
CA TRP A 51 14.00 4.91 3.36
C TRP A 51 13.35 3.86 4.28
N SER A 52 14.14 2.92 4.83
CA SER A 52 13.66 1.77 5.62
C SER A 52 13.14 2.11 7.02
N ASP A 53 13.72 3.09 7.71
CA ASP A 53 13.52 3.21 9.16
C ASP A 53 12.36 4.13 9.55
N TYR A 54 11.81 4.93 8.60
CA TYR A 54 10.82 5.96 8.93
C TYR A 54 9.62 6.03 7.98
N VAL A 55 9.76 5.71 6.68
CA VAL A 55 8.61 5.56 5.80
C VAL A 55 8.36 4.07 5.64
N PRO A 56 7.19 3.53 6.04
CA PRO A 56 7.00 2.08 6.06
C PRO A 56 7.19 1.46 4.67
N ASP A 57 7.94 0.36 4.59
CA ASP A 57 8.09 -0.41 3.34
C ASP A 57 6.85 -1.28 3.11
N TYR A 58 5.78 -0.64 2.66
CA TYR A 58 4.49 -1.28 2.45
C TYR A 58 4.51 -2.45 1.46
N ALA A 59 5.38 -2.41 0.44
CA ALA A 59 5.47 -3.42 -0.61
C ALA A 59 6.48 -4.53 -0.31
N GLY A 60 7.41 -4.33 0.62
CA GLY A 60 8.44 -5.30 1.00
C GLY A 60 8.27 -5.89 2.40
N GLU A 61 7.69 -5.17 3.35
CA GLU A 61 7.56 -5.60 4.74
C GLU A 61 6.14 -6.09 5.10
N PRO A 62 6.01 -7.31 5.65
CA PRO A 62 4.72 -7.85 6.03
C PRO A 62 3.93 -6.98 7.02
N ALA A 63 4.58 -6.45 8.06
CA ALA A 63 3.92 -5.65 9.08
C ALA A 63 3.35 -4.34 8.50
N ALA A 64 4.17 -3.58 7.77
CA ALA A 64 3.74 -2.36 7.09
C ALA A 64 2.60 -2.63 6.10
N SER A 65 2.71 -3.71 5.30
CA SER A 65 1.66 -4.10 4.35
C SER A 65 0.31 -4.40 5.02
N GLN A 66 0.33 -4.85 6.28
CA GLN A 66 -0.88 -5.11 7.07
C GLN A 66 -1.55 -3.82 7.56
N GLU A 67 -0.78 -2.77 7.85
CA GLU A 67 -1.32 -1.46 8.23
C GLU A 67 -2.15 -0.85 7.10
N ILE A 68 -1.62 -0.85 5.87
CA ILE A 68 -2.35 -0.32 4.71
C ILE A 68 -3.49 -1.23 4.25
N GLN A 69 -3.38 -2.54 4.43
CA GLN A 69 -4.53 -3.44 4.25
C GLN A 69 -5.65 -3.05 5.22
N THR A 70 -5.31 -2.81 6.48
CA THR A 70 -6.28 -2.38 7.50
C THR A 70 -6.94 -1.06 7.11
N ALA A 71 -6.16 -0.08 6.67
CA ALA A 71 -6.68 1.20 6.20
C ALA A 71 -7.57 1.06 4.96
N ALA A 72 -7.16 0.26 3.98
CA ALA A 72 -7.95 -0.01 2.77
C ALA A 72 -9.27 -0.73 3.08
N CYS A 73 -9.25 -1.72 3.98
CA CYS A 73 -10.44 -2.40 4.47
C CYS A 73 -11.37 -1.45 5.23
N ALA A 74 -10.81 -0.55 6.04
CA ALA A 74 -11.58 0.48 6.74
C ALA A 74 -12.25 1.46 5.77
N LYS A 75 -11.56 1.84 4.68
CA LYS A 75 -12.14 2.68 3.62
C LYS A 75 -13.22 1.95 2.83
N ASN A 76 -12.92 0.76 2.30
CA ASN A 76 -13.87 -0.08 1.55
C ASN A 76 -13.38 -1.54 1.44
N LYS A 77 -13.77 -2.39 2.39
CA LYS A 77 -13.44 -3.83 2.42
C LYS A 77 -13.86 -4.61 1.17
N THR A 78 -15.03 -4.32 0.59
CA THR A 78 -15.52 -5.04 -0.59
C THR A 78 -14.65 -4.73 -1.80
N LEU A 79 -14.35 -3.43 -2.01
CA LEU A 79 -13.46 -3.00 -3.08
C LEU A 79 -12.04 -3.54 -2.89
N TYR A 80 -11.53 -3.54 -1.65
CA TYR A 80 -10.22 -4.11 -1.33
C TYR A 80 -10.11 -5.59 -1.74
N ILE A 81 -11.05 -6.44 -1.31
CA ILE A 81 -11.04 -7.87 -1.64
C ILE A 81 -11.19 -8.09 -3.15
N GLY A 82 -12.03 -7.30 -3.83
CA GLY A 82 -12.13 -7.33 -5.29
C GLY A 82 -10.80 -7.00 -5.98
N ASN A 83 -10.12 -5.93 -5.55
CA ASN A 83 -8.81 -5.55 -6.09
C ASN A 83 -7.74 -6.60 -5.79
N LEU A 84 -7.69 -7.14 -4.57
CA LEU A 84 -6.73 -8.15 -4.16
C LEU A 84 -6.88 -9.42 -5.00
N SER A 85 -8.10 -9.93 -5.15
CA SER A 85 -8.37 -11.10 -6.00
C SER A 85 -7.98 -10.85 -7.46
N TYR A 86 -8.22 -9.65 -7.99
CA TYR A 86 -7.77 -9.30 -9.34
C TYR A 86 -6.25 -9.30 -9.48
N ILE A 87 -5.53 -8.78 -8.49
CA ILE A 87 -4.06 -8.75 -8.51
C ILE A 87 -3.49 -10.16 -8.46
N MET A 88 -4.00 -11.01 -7.57
CA MET A 88 -3.51 -12.38 -7.39
C MET A 88 -3.89 -13.31 -8.55
N LEU A 89 -5.10 -13.18 -9.09
CA LEU A 89 -5.70 -14.16 -10.01
C LEU A 89 -6.01 -13.62 -11.40
N GLY A 90 -5.83 -12.32 -11.63
CA GLY A 90 -6.23 -11.62 -12.86
C GLY A 90 -7.73 -11.41 -13.02
N LYS A 91 -8.54 -11.77 -12.01
CA LYS A 91 -10.01 -11.69 -12.04
C LYS A 91 -10.57 -11.30 -10.67
N SER A 92 -11.59 -10.45 -10.65
CA SER A 92 -12.25 -10.06 -9.40
C SER A 92 -13.18 -11.16 -8.89
N CYS A 93 -13.08 -11.48 -7.60
CA CYS A 93 -13.98 -12.42 -6.92
C CYS A 93 -15.37 -11.82 -6.63
N LEU A 94 -15.61 -10.53 -6.92
CA LEU A 94 -16.90 -9.87 -6.68
C LEU A 94 -18.05 -10.42 -7.54
N TYR A 95 -17.74 -11.20 -8.58
CA TYR A 95 -18.72 -11.88 -9.42
C TYR A 95 -19.02 -13.31 -8.95
N LEU A 96 -18.42 -13.76 -7.85
CA LEU A 96 -18.64 -15.08 -7.27
C LEU A 96 -19.72 -15.01 -6.19
N ASP A 97 -20.62 -15.99 -6.19
CA ASP A 97 -21.64 -16.12 -5.16
C ASP A 97 -21.05 -16.54 -3.79
N ALA A 98 -19.92 -17.24 -3.81
CA ALA A 98 -19.20 -17.69 -2.63
C ALA A 98 -17.68 -17.82 -2.89
N VAL A 99 -16.89 -17.63 -1.83
CA VAL A 99 -15.43 -17.83 -1.81
C VAL A 99 -15.13 -19.20 -1.18
N SER A 100 -14.32 -20.04 -1.83
CA SER A 100 -13.89 -21.33 -1.27
C SER A 100 -12.90 -21.12 -0.11
N LEU A 101 -12.77 -22.13 0.77
CA LEU A 101 -11.79 -22.07 1.86
C LEU A 101 -10.35 -21.98 1.35
N GLU A 102 -10.05 -22.61 0.22
CA GLU A 102 -8.75 -22.53 -0.45
C GLU A 102 -8.46 -21.11 -0.92
N LEU A 103 -9.40 -20.48 -1.62
CA LEU A 103 -9.27 -19.10 -2.07
C LEU A 103 -9.18 -18.11 -0.90
N ALA A 104 -9.91 -18.37 0.20
CA ALA A 104 -9.77 -17.58 1.42
C ALA A 104 -8.38 -17.71 2.04
N ALA A 105 -7.78 -18.91 2.04
CA ALA A 105 -6.43 -19.14 2.52
C ALA A 105 -5.39 -18.44 1.63
N ASP A 106 -5.59 -18.43 0.32
CA ASP A 106 -4.75 -17.69 -0.62
C ASP A 106 -4.76 -16.20 -0.31
N PHE A 107 -5.92 -15.59 -0.08
CA PHE A 107 -6.00 -14.17 0.30
C PHE A 107 -5.26 -13.85 1.60
N CYS A 108 -5.31 -14.75 2.59
CA CYS A 108 -4.54 -14.61 3.83
C CYS A 108 -3.02 -14.67 3.59
N ASN A 109 -2.58 -15.39 2.57
CA ASN A 109 -1.17 -15.56 2.18
C ASN A 109 -0.68 -14.57 1.12
N ALA A 110 -1.50 -13.60 0.72
CA ALA A 110 -1.08 -12.56 -0.22
C ALA A 110 0.25 -11.92 0.21
N SER A 111 1.15 -11.73 -0.74
CA SER A 111 2.44 -11.09 -0.49
C SER A 111 2.28 -9.63 -0.05
N PRO A 112 3.28 -9.04 0.63
CA PRO A 112 3.27 -7.62 0.98
C PRO A 112 3.01 -6.73 -0.24
N ARG A 113 3.62 -7.05 -1.38
CA ARG A 113 3.44 -6.35 -2.65
C ARG A 113 1.99 -6.41 -3.15
N GLU A 114 1.38 -7.58 -3.17
CA GLU A 114 -0.01 -7.74 -3.63
C GLU A 114 -0.99 -6.98 -2.73
N ARG A 115 -0.79 -7.05 -1.41
CA ARG A 115 -1.55 -6.25 -0.45
C ARG A 115 -1.40 -4.75 -0.70
N ALA A 116 -0.17 -4.31 -0.97
CA ALA A 116 0.13 -2.91 -1.24
C ALA A 116 -0.53 -2.38 -2.52
N GLU A 117 -0.49 -3.15 -3.60
CA GLU A 117 -1.16 -2.78 -4.84
C GLU A 117 -2.68 -2.70 -4.67
N ALA A 118 -3.27 -3.69 -3.98
CA ALA A 118 -4.71 -3.73 -3.71
C ALA A 118 -5.15 -2.56 -2.82
N ALA A 119 -4.35 -2.26 -1.79
CA ALA A 119 -4.57 -1.15 -0.89
C ALA A 119 -4.46 0.18 -1.65
N TYR A 120 -3.45 0.36 -2.50
CA TYR A 120 -3.26 1.58 -3.27
C TYR A 120 -4.48 1.88 -4.15
N ILE A 121 -4.96 0.90 -4.92
CA ILE A 121 -6.15 1.10 -5.79
C ILE A 121 -7.38 1.47 -4.94
N THR A 122 -7.55 0.79 -3.79
CA THR A 122 -8.70 1.00 -2.91
C THR A 122 -8.66 2.37 -2.24
N LEU A 123 -7.50 2.74 -1.68
CA LEU A 123 -7.25 4.02 -1.02
C LEU A 123 -7.27 5.18 -2.00
N GLN A 124 -6.89 4.97 -3.26
CA GLN A 124 -7.00 5.97 -4.33
C GLN A 124 -8.45 6.26 -4.76
N GLY A 125 -9.43 5.39 -4.45
CA GLY A 125 -10.80 5.45 -4.97
C GLY A 125 -11.43 6.85 -4.93
N ALA A 126 -11.85 7.31 -6.13
CA ALA A 126 -12.42 8.62 -6.52
C ALA A 126 -11.76 9.84 -5.85
N ARG A 127 -10.74 10.42 -6.51
CA ARG A 127 -10.54 11.87 -6.38
C ARG A 127 -11.79 12.52 -6.97
N GLU A 128 -12.68 13.03 -6.12
CA GLU A 128 -13.58 14.13 -6.51
C GLU A 128 -12.75 15.36 -6.87
#